data_AF-A0A087KYA0-F1
#
_entry.id   AF-A0A087KYA0-F1
#
_cell.length_a   1.000
_cell.length_b   1.000
_cell.length_c   1.000
_cell.angle_alpha   90.00
_cell.angle_beta   90.00
_cell.angle_gamma   90.00
#
_symmetry.space_group_name_H-M   'P 1'
#
loop_
_entity.id
_entity.type
_entity.pdbx_description
1 polymer ?
#
loop_
_entity_poly.entity_id
_entity_poly.type
_entity_poly.pdbx_seq_one_letter_code
_entity_poly.pdbx_strand_id
1 'polypeptide(L)'
;MSQDASVLLIINGKSAGNEENSSVIDASLPWLEISAPHEITFNLDGEPLKGKHFRIELLPGAIKCRLPPNCDLLGQPRSTLI
;
A
#
# COMPACT_ATOMS: atom_id res chain seq x y z
N MET A 1 14.86 8.19 11.93
CA MET A 1 14.68 6.98 11.10
C MET A 1 13.21 6.85 10.75
N SER A 2 12.76 7.53 9.70
CA SER A 2 11.42 7.33 9.12
C SER A 2 11.65 6.68 7.76
N GLN A 3 11.40 5.38 7.67
CA GLN A 3 11.36 4.69 6.39
C GLN A 3 9.94 4.91 5.87
N ASP A 4 9.81 5.73 4.84
CA ASP A 4 8.55 5.89 4.11
C ASP A 4 8.30 4.58 3.38
N ALA A 5 7.66 3.62 4.04
CA ALA A 5 7.13 2.47 3.35
C ALA A 5 5.92 2.94 2.53
N SER A 6 5.84 2.49 1.28
CA SER A 6 4.73 2.80 0.39
C SER A 6 3.93 1.52 0.22
N VAL A 7 2.68 1.52 0.67
CA VAL A 7 1.74 0.44 0.35
C VAL A 7 1.08 0.80 -0.98
N LEU A 8 1.38 0.04 -2.04
CA LEU A 8 0.61 0.13 -3.28
C LEU A 8 -0.68 -0.66 -3.10
N LEU A 9 -1.78 0.05 -2.82
CA LEU A 9 -3.11 -0.55 -2.81
C LEU A 9 -3.76 -0.33 -4.18
N ILE A 10 -3.89 -1.40 -4.96
CA ILE A 10 -4.65 -1.36 -6.22
C ILE A 10 -6.12 -1.64 -5.90
N ILE A 11 -6.95 -0.59 -5.92
CA ILE A 11 -8.41 -0.72 -5.85
C ILE A 11 -8.92 -0.88 -7.28
N ASN A 12 -9.07 -2.13 -7.75
CA ASN A 12 -9.65 -2.37 -9.08
C ASN A 12 -11.16 -2.09 -9.07
N GLY A 13 -11.56 -0.92 -9.55
CA GLY A 13 -12.89 -0.66 -10.07
C GLY A 13 -12.97 -1.13 -11.53
N LYS A 14 -13.78 -2.14 -11.82
CA LYS A 14 -13.98 -2.63 -13.20
C LYS A 14 -14.69 -1.55 -14.03
N SER A 15 -13.95 -0.74 -14.77
CA SER A 15 -14.54 0.04 -15.88
C SER A 15 -14.77 -0.89 -17.06
N ALA A 16 -16.04 -1.13 -17.37
CA ALA A 16 -16.43 -1.73 -18.65
C ALA A 16 -16.34 -0.64 -19.72
N GLY A 17 -15.20 -0.50 -20.40
CA GLY A 17 -15.08 0.45 -21.51
C GLY A 17 -13.64 0.84 -21.82
N ASN A 18 -13.33 0.85 -23.11
CA ASN A 18 -12.05 1.20 -23.70
C ASN A 18 -11.85 2.73 -23.70
N GLU A 19 -11.21 3.29 -22.68
CA GLU A 19 -10.89 4.72 -22.60
C GLU A 19 -9.75 4.97 -21.60
N GLU A 20 -8.82 5.86 -21.96
CA GLU A 20 -7.60 6.18 -21.20
C GLU A 20 -7.89 6.42 -19.71
N ASN A 21 -7.20 5.66 -18.84
CA ASN A 21 -7.57 5.46 -17.44
C ASN A 21 -7.32 6.69 -16.54
N SER A 22 -8.20 7.69 -16.61
CA SER A 22 -8.31 8.83 -15.67
C SER A 22 -8.84 8.41 -14.27
N SER A 23 -8.97 7.12 -14.01
CA SER A 23 -9.55 6.53 -12.79
C SER A 23 -8.53 6.00 -11.78
N VAL A 24 -7.24 6.15 -12.04
CA VAL A 24 -6.17 5.72 -11.13
C VAL A 24 -5.80 6.85 -10.18
N ILE A 25 -5.84 6.57 -8.88
CA ILE A 25 -5.40 7.50 -7.84
C ILE A 25 -4.22 6.85 -7.13
N ASP A 26 -3.06 7.52 -7.16
CA ASP A 26 -1.84 7.08 -6.49
C ASP A 26 -1.51 7.99 -5.31
N ALA A 27 -1.12 7.40 -4.17
CA ALA A 27 -0.63 8.11 -3.00
C ALA A 27 0.39 7.26 -2.23
N SER A 28 1.37 7.90 -1.60
CA SER A 28 2.25 7.28 -0.60
C SER A 28 1.94 7.85 0.77
N LEU A 29 1.45 6.99 1.67
CA LEU A 29 1.05 7.36 3.02
C LEU A 29 1.58 6.31 4.01
N PRO A 30 2.00 6.70 5.22
CA PRO A 30 2.41 5.75 6.25
C PRO A 30 1.24 4.89 6.75
N TRP A 31 0.01 5.32 6.46
CA TRP A 31 -1.21 4.64 6.87
C TRP A 31 -2.39 5.01 5.97
N LEU A 32 -3.40 4.16 5.93
CA LEU A 32 -4.63 4.34 5.16
C LEU A 32 -5.84 3.88 5.99
N GLU A 33 -6.95 4.60 5.87
CA GLU A 33 -8.23 4.20 6.45
C GLU A 33 -9.28 4.12 5.36
N ILE A 34 -10.07 3.04 5.36
CA ILE A 34 -11.05 2.74 4.31
C ILE A 34 -12.37 2.41 4.99
N SER A 35 -13.44 3.08 4.56
CA SER A 35 -14.80 2.84 5.03
C SER A 35 -15.74 2.71 3.84
N ALA A 36 -16.63 1.72 3.87
CA ALA A 36 -17.60 1.47 2.81
C ALA A 36 -18.99 1.12 3.38
N PRO A 37 -20.09 1.50 2.69
CA PRO A 37 -21.44 1.16 3.14
C PRO A 37 -21.74 -0.35 3.06
N HIS A 38 -21.09 -1.03 2.12
CA HIS A 38 -21.18 -2.48 1.90
C HIS A 38 -19.91 -3.19 2.34
N GLU A 39 -20.02 -4.49 2.62
CA GLU A 39 -18.86 -5.30 2.97
C GLU A 39 -17.89 -5.38 1.78
N ILE A 40 -16.62 -5.12 2.06
CA ILE A 40 -15.51 -5.29 1.13
C ILE A 40 -14.64 -6.45 1.64
N THR A 41 -14.03 -7.17 0.69
CA THR A 41 -13.06 -8.23 0.99
C THR A 41 -11.69 -7.77 0.53
N PHE A 42 -10.77 -7.60 1.47
CA PHE A 42 -9.35 -7.42 1.18
C PHE A 42 -8.63 -8.76 1.13
N ASN A 43 -7.73 -8.93 0.17
CA ASN A 43 -6.81 -10.05 0.14
C ASN A 43 -5.48 -9.60 0.78
N LEU A 44 -5.10 -10.26 1.88
CA LEU A 44 -3.84 -10.03 2.59
C LEU A 44 -2.91 -11.20 2.29
N ASP A 45 -1.98 -11.04 1.36
CA ASP A 45 -1.03 -12.08 0.94
C ASP A 45 -1.64 -13.46 0.59
N GLY A 46 -2.92 -13.49 0.21
CA GLY A 46 -3.66 -14.71 -0.12
C GLY A 46 -4.77 -15.06 0.87
N GLU A 47 -4.84 -14.38 2.01
CA GLU A 47 -5.88 -14.57 3.03
C GLU A 47 -7.01 -13.53 2.88
N PRO A 48 -8.28 -13.95 2.81
CA PRO A 48 -9.40 -13.01 2.70
C PRO A 48 -9.78 -12.41 4.06
N LEU A 49 -9.84 -11.08 4.13
CA LEU A 49 -10.35 -10.32 5.27
C LEU A 49 -11.56 -9.49 4.86
N LYS A 50 -12.70 -9.72 5.52
CA LYS A 50 -13.98 -9.06 5.21
C LYS A 50 -14.36 -8.04 6.27
N GLY A 51 -14.99 -6.94 5.84
CA GLY A 51 -15.43 -5.89 6.74
C GLY A 51 -15.97 -4.68 6.00
N LYS A 52 -16.41 -3.68 6.75
CA LYS A 52 -16.83 -2.38 6.21
C LYS A 52 -15.84 -1.26 6.50
N HIS A 53 -14.93 -1.49 7.45
CA HIS A 53 -13.97 -0.52 7.95
C HIS A 53 -12.62 -1.20 8.12
N PHE A 54 -11.57 -0.57 7.59
CA PHE A 54 -10.21 -1.08 7.63
C PHE A 54 -9.23 0.04 7.94
N ARG A 55 -8.28 -0.27 8.81
CA ARG A 55 -7.13 0.56 9.13
C ARG A 55 -5.88 -0.22 8.72
N ILE A 56 -5.15 0.32 7.75
CA ILE A 56 -3.87 -0.22 7.28
C ILE A 56 -2.79 0.71 7.77
N GLU A 57 -1.80 0.19 8.47
CA GLU A 57 -0.71 0.96 9.04
C GLU A 57 0.60 0.23 8.79
N LEU A 58 1.62 1.00 8.41
CA LEU A 58 2.96 0.48 8.25
C LEU A 58 3.65 0.40 9.61
N LEU A 59 4.31 -0.72 9.87
CA LEU A 59 5.13 -0.93 11.05
C LEU A 59 6.61 -0.84 10.64
N PRO A 60 7.27 0.31 10.81
CA PRO A 60 8.62 0.51 10.29
C PRO A 60 9.61 -0.41 11.01
N GLY A 61 10.42 -1.15 10.23
CA GLY A 61 11.46 -2.02 10.79
C GLY A 61 10.92 -3.18 11.64
N ALA A 62 9.67 -3.60 11.43
CA ALA A 62 9.04 -4.68 12.19
C ALA A 62 9.82 -6.01 12.15
N ILE A 63 10.52 -6.27 11.03
CA ILE A 63 11.30 -7.48 10.84
C ILE A 63 12.69 -7.16 10.28
N LYS A 64 13.67 -8.00 10.63
CA LYS A 64 14.97 -8.04 9.97
C LYS A 64 14.92 -9.11 8.89
N CYS A 65 15.16 -8.72 7.65
CA CYS A 65 15.17 -9.63 6.51
C CYS A 65 16.60 -9.80 5.98
N ARG A 66 16.97 -11.02 5.55
CA ARG A 66 18.19 -11.23 4.76
C ARG A 66 17.87 -10.89 3.31
N LEU A 67 18.54 -9.87 2.79
CA LEU A 67 18.33 -9.37 1.44
C LEU A 67 19.64 -9.44 0.63
N PRO A 68 19.57 -9.54 -0.71
CA PRO A 68 20.74 -9.36 -1.55
C PRO A 68 21.30 -7.93 -1.40
N PRO A 69 22.60 -7.70 -1.67
CA PRO A 69 23.22 -6.39 -1.50
C PRO A 69 22.54 -5.24 -2.29
N ASN A 70 21.97 -5.56 -3.46
CA ASN A 70 21.29 -4.60 -4.34
C ASN A 70 19.79 -4.93 -4.41
N CYS A 71 19.09 -4.90 -3.28
CA CYS A 71 17.66 -5.16 -3.25
C CYS A 71 16.88 -3.91 -3.73
N ASP A 72 16.21 -4.00 -4.89
CA ASP A 72 15.49 -2.88 -5.52
C ASP A 72 14.35 -2.31 -4.67
N LEU A 73 13.83 -3.09 -3.71
CA LEU A 73 12.76 -2.67 -2.80
C LEU A 73 13.27 -1.87 -1.60
N LEU A 74 14.59 -1.76 -1.41
CA LEU A 74 15.15 -0.86 -0.43
C LEU A 74 15.22 0.54 -1.03
N GLY A 75 14.42 1.46 -0.49
CA GLY A 75 14.46 2.87 -0.88
C GLY A 75 15.87 3.46 -0.72
N GLN A 76 16.21 4.42 -1.58
CA GLN A 76 17.43 5.21 -1.38
C GLN A 76 17.31 5.96 -0.05
N PRO A 77 18.37 6.02 0.79
CA PRO A 77 18.34 6.81 2.01
C PRO A 77 18.03 8.26 1.65
N ARG A 78 16.90 8.78 2.16
CA ARG A 78 16.51 10.16 1.94
C ARG A 78 17.55 11.06 2.62
N SER A 79 18.30 11.85 1.84
CA SER A 79 19.15 12.91 2.39
C SER A 79 18.25 13.93 3.10
N THR A 80 18.25 13.91 4.42
CA THR A 80 17.63 14.96 5.22
C THR A 80 18.65 16.09 5.35
N LEU A 81 18.50 17.13 4.52
CA LEU A 81 19.08 18.43 4.84
C LEU A 81 18.34 18.97 6.07
N ILE A 82 19.07 19.02 7.18
CA ILE A 82 18.75 19.78 8.39
C ILE A 82 18.91 21.27 8.11
#